data_AF-A0A3D9G761-F1
#
_entry.id   AF-A0A3D9G761-F1
#
_cell.length_a   1.000
_cell.length_b   1.000
_cell.length_c   1.000
_cell.angle_alpha   90.00
_cell.angle_beta   90.00
_cell.angle_gamma   90.00
#
_symmetry.space_group_name_H-M   'P 1'
#
loop_
_entity.id
_entity.type
_entity.pdbx_description
1 polymer ?
#
loop_
_entity_poly.entity_id
_entity_poly.type
_entity_poly.pdbx_seq_one_letter_code
_entity_poly.pdbx_strand_id
1 'polypeptide(L)'
;MKINPGFRPLKSDLQINEGNAKQIQPKSFSDIMQQHGEKVSQEELDRRFKEIQMQGDRLARSMTIRELKAYRMLVKRFLEDTVRRGVRMKEARGWDRRGRGKRYNLIDEIDSALLGLADDMLESEQGKIELLQRIGEIRGMLINLMF
;
A
#
# COMPACT_ATOMS: atom_id res chain seq x y z
N MET A 1 -57.57 -33.18 -45.07
CA MET A 1 -57.04 -33.78 -43.82
C MET A 1 -56.14 -34.96 -44.16
N LYS A 2 -54.83 -34.82 -43.96
CA LYS A 2 -53.89 -35.94 -43.80
C LYS A 2 -52.86 -35.49 -42.76
N ILE A 3 -52.97 -36.08 -41.57
CA ILE A 3 -52.02 -35.97 -40.47
C ILE A 3 -50.95 -37.01 -40.77
N ASN A 4 -49.68 -36.62 -40.83
CA ASN A 4 -48.58 -37.58 -40.88
C ASN A 4 -47.70 -37.41 -39.62
N PRO A 5 -47.31 -38.50 -38.96
CA PRO A 5 -46.80 -38.50 -37.59
C PRO A 5 -45.30 -38.22 -37.53
N GLY A 6 -44.83 -37.83 -36.36
CA GLY A 6 -43.47 -37.41 -36.13
C GLY A 6 -42.41 -38.48 -36.38
N PHE A 7 -41.25 -38.03 -36.85
CA PHE A 7 -39.92 -38.50 -36.43
C PHE A 7 -38.94 -37.37 -36.73
N ARG A 8 -38.49 -36.65 -35.70
CA ARG A 8 -37.35 -35.72 -35.79
C ARG A 8 -36.09 -36.53 -35.47
N PRO A 9 -35.09 -36.63 -36.36
CA PRO A 9 -33.80 -37.14 -35.97
C PRO A 9 -33.10 -36.10 -35.08
N LEU A 10 -32.81 -36.48 -33.84
CA LEU A 10 -31.98 -35.71 -32.92
C LEU A 10 -30.52 -35.83 -33.40
N LYS A 11 -30.11 -34.99 -34.35
CA LYS A 11 -28.69 -34.67 -34.52
C LYS A 11 -28.38 -33.48 -33.65
N SER A 12 -27.78 -33.79 -32.52
CA SER A 12 -27.12 -32.85 -31.62
C SER A 12 -25.93 -32.23 -32.32
N ASP A 13 -26.16 -31.18 -33.10
CA ASP A 13 -25.10 -30.21 -33.40
C ASP A 13 -24.93 -29.35 -32.15
N LEU A 14 -24.32 -29.95 -31.12
CA LEU A 14 -23.54 -29.19 -30.17
C LEU A 14 -22.38 -28.62 -31.00
N GLN A 15 -22.58 -27.40 -31.52
CA GLN A 15 -21.46 -26.55 -31.84
C GLN A 15 -20.69 -26.38 -30.52
N ILE A 16 -19.65 -27.19 -30.36
CA ILE A 16 -18.56 -26.90 -29.45
C ILE A 16 -17.99 -25.59 -30.01
N ASN A 17 -18.51 -24.48 -29.48
CA ASN A 17 -17.85 -23.21 -29.58
C ASN A 17 -16.54 -23.44 -28.81
N GLU A 18 -15.50 -23.84 -29.52
CA GLU A 18 -14.12 -23.81 -29.05
C GLU A 18 -13.84 -22.36 -28.71
N GLY A 19 -14.24 -21.99 -27.49
CA GLY A 19 -14.00 -20.68 -26.94
C GLY A 19 -12.50 -20.50 -27.01
N ASN A 20 -12.08 -19.58 -27.89
CA ASN A 20 -10.72 -19.07 -28.03
C ASN A 20 -9.92 -19.37 -26.77
N ALA A 21 -9.18 -20.49 -26.79
CA ALA A 21 -8.24 -20.81 -25.74
C ALA A 21 -7.26 -19.65 -25.78
N LYS A 22 -7.43 -18.68 -24.87
CA LYS A 22 -6.52 -17.55 -24.73
C LYS A 22 -5.14 -18.17 -24.58
N GLN A 23 -4.34 -18.07 -25.63
CA GLN A 23 -2.96 -18.51 -25.60
C GLN A 23 -2.33 -17.80 -24.41
N ILE A 24 -1.95 -18.59 -23.40
CA ILE A 24 -1.24 -18.08 -22.23
C ILE A 24 0.12 -17.63 -22.77
N GLN A 25 0.23 -16.36 -23.15
CA GLN A 25 1.50 -15.80 -23.58
C GLN A 25 2.49 -15.98 -22.42
N PRO A 26 3.63 -16.65 -22.63
CA PRO A 26 4.64 -16.76 -21.59
C PRO A 26 5.11 -15.35 -21.22
N LYS A 27 5.12 -15.04 -19.92
CA LYS A 27 5.61 -13.74 -19.42
C LYS A 27 7.02 -13.50 -19.94
N SER A 28 7.30 -12.29 -20.45
CA SER A 28 8.65 -11.91 -20.87
C SER A 28 9.60 -11.89 -19.67
N PHE A 29 10.88 -12.16 -19.90
CA PHE A 29 11.93 -12.01 -18.87
C PHE A 29 11.91 -10.61 -18.23
N SER A 30 11.62 -9.57 -19.01
CA SER A 30 11.42 -8.20 -18.53
C SER A 30 10.32 -8.10 -17.48
N ASP A 31 9.21 -8.80 -17.70
CA ASP A 31 8.03 -8.76 -16.83
C ASP A 31 8.32 -9.49 -15.51
N ILE A 32 9.06 -10.59 -15.59
CA ILE A 32 9.52 -11.35 -14.41
C ILE A 32 10.49 -10.49 -13.59
N MET A 33 11.46 -9.81 -14.22
CA MET A 33 12.37 -8.91 -13.52
C MET A 33 11.66 -7.74 -12.85
N GLN A 34 10.71 -7.10 -13.53
CA GLN A 34 9.91 -6.02 -12.94
C GLN A 34 9.08 -6.52 -11.74
N GLN A 35 8.42 -7.68 -11.89
CA GLN A 35 7.63 -8.27 -10.81
C GLN A 35 8.50 -8.62 -9.60
N HIS A 36 9.71 -9.15 -9.81
CA HIS A 36 10.66 -9.42 -8.72
C HIS A 36 11.13 -8.12 -8.05
N GLY A 37 11.46 -7.08 -8.83
CA GLY A 37 11.87 -5.77 -8.28
C GLY A 37 10.77 -5.12 -7.43
N GLU A 38 9.51 -5.24 -7.85
CA GLU A 38 8.37 -4.72 -7.07
C GLU A 38 8.17 -5.46 -5.75
N LYS A 39 8.37 -6.78 -5.73
CA LYS A 39 8.29 -7.59 -4.51
C LYS A 39 9.39 -7.22 -3.51
N VAL A 40 10.64 -7.14 -3.97
CA VAL A 40 11.77 -6.74 -3.10
C VAL A 40 11.53 -5.36 -2.51
N SER A 41 11.08 -4.41 -3.33
CA SER A 41 10.74 -3.06 -2.86
C SER A 41 9.60 -3.06 -1.82
N GLN A 42 8.62 -3.96 -1.94
CA GLN A 42 7.55 -4.12 -0.95
C GLN A 42 8.10 -4.69 0.37
N GLU A 43 8.93 -5.73 0.30
CA GLU A 43 9.55 -6.35 1.49
C GLU A 43 10.42 -5.36 2.26
N GLU A 44 11.15 -4.49 1.55
CA GLU A 44 11.93 -3.40 2.15
C GLU A 44 11.03 -2.38 2.87
N LEU A 45 9.91 -1.98 2.26
CA LEU A 45 8.93 -1.10 2.89
C LEU A 45 8.32 -1.71 4.14
N ASP A 46 7.94 -2.98 4.10
CA ASP A 46 7.38 -3.70 5.25
C ASP A 46 8.40 -3.78 6.39
N ARG A 47 9.69 -3.99 6.07
CA ARG A 47 10.77 -3.96 7.05
C ARG A 47 10.92 -2.57 7.69
N ARG A 48 10.94 -1.51 6.88
CA ARG A 48 11.02 -0.13 7.39
C ARG A 48 9.83 0.23 8.26
N PHE A 49 8.63 -0.19 7.87
CA PHE A 49 7.42 -0.01 8.67
C PHE A 49 7.55 -0.70 10.03
N LYS A 50 8.03 -1.95 10.08
CA LYS A 50 8.29 -2.66 11.35
C LYS A 50 9.32 -1.93 12.22
N GLU A 51 10.38 -1.39 11.62
CA GLU A 51 11.39 -0.57 12.34
C GLU A 51 10.74 0.67 12.98
N ILE A 52 9.86 1.35 12.26
CA ILE A 52 9.06 2.48 12.79
C ILE A 52 8.16 2.03 13.93
N GLN A 53 7.47 0.89 13.79
CA GLN A 53 6.58 0.38 14.83
C GLN A 53 7.35 0.12 16.13
N MET A 54 8.47 -0.58 16.06
CA MET A 54 9.32 -0.85 17.23
C MET A 54 9.86 0.44 17.86
N GLN A 55 10.24 1.42 17.04
CA GLN A 55 10.71 2.72 17.53
C GLN A 55 9.58 3.53 18.19
N GLY A 56 8.37 3.48 17.63
CA GLY A 56 7.18 4.09 18.22
C GLY A 56 6.85 3.49 19.58
N ASP A 57 6.96 2.17 19.71
CA ASP A 57 6.75 1.49 21.00
C ASP A 57 7.83 1.85 22.03
N ARG A 58 9.09 2.06 21.60
CA ARG A 58 10.17 2.58 22.48
C ARG A 58 9.91 4.01 22.92
N LEU A 59 9.45 4.88 22.02
CA LEU A 59 9.06 6.24 22.32
C LEU A 59 7.89 6.28 23.31
N ALA A 60 6.85 5.47 23.08
CA ALA A 60 5.70 5.35 23.96
C ALA A 60 6.06 4.91 25.39
N ARG A 61 7.10 4.07 25.55
CA ARG A 61 7.54 3.60 26.87
C ARG A 61 8.48 4.55 27.60
N SER A 62 9.42 5.15 26.87
CA SER A 62 10.52 5.91 27.48
C SER A 62 10.33 7.43 27.43
N MET A 63 9.54 7.91 26.46
CA MET A 63 9.20 9.33 26.26
C MET A 63 10.41 10.27 26.31
N THR A 64 11.52 9.87 25.66
CA THR A 64 12.74 10.67 25.59
C THR A 64 12.90 11.38 24.26
N ILE A 65 13.56 12.54 24.27
CA ILE A 65 13.91 13.32 23.06
C ILE A 65 14.72 12.46 22.07
N ARG A 66 15.57 11.58 22.58
CA ARG A 66 16.37 10.65 21.77
C ARG A 66 15.48 9.72 20.96
N GLU A 67 14.53 9.05 21.61
CA GLU A 67 13.60 8.15 20.93
C GLU A 67 12.66 8.92 19.99
N LEU A 68 12.26 10.15 20.34
CA LEU A 68 11.45 11.01 19.48
C LEU A 68 12.19 11.36 18.19
N LYS A 69 13.46 11.78 18.31
CA LYS A 69 14.31 12.10 17.15
C LYS A 69 14.50 10.88 16.25
N ALA A 70 14.74 9.71 16.83
CA ALA A 70 14.90 8.46 16.09
C ALA A 70 13.60 8.08 15.37
N TYR A 71 12.44 8.19 16.04
CA TYR A 71 11.13 7.94 15.45
C TYR A 71 10.88 8.86 14.25
N ARG A 72 11.03 10.17 14.42
CA ARG A 72 10.85 11.16 13.35
C ARG A 72 11.74 10.86 12.14
N MET A 73 13.00 10.48 12.37
CA MET A 73 13.94 10.15 11.29
C MET A 73 13.50 8.91 10.50
N LEU A 74 13.05 7.86 11.18
CA LEU A 74 12.58 6.64 10.50
C LEU A 74 11.32 6.92 9.67
N VAL A 75 10.35 7.67 10.23
CA VAL A 75 9.14 8.03 9.51
C VAL A 75 9.47 8.86 8.27
N LYS A 76 10.32 9.89 8.38
CA LYS A 76 10.72 10.71 7.22
C LYS A 76 11.35 9.89 6.10
N ARG A 77 12.28 8.99 6.43
CA ARG A 77 12.88 8.08 5.44
C ARG A 77 11.84 7.19 4.75
N PHE A 78 10.89 6.66 5.51
CA PHE A 78 9.80 5.87 4.94
C PHE A 78 8.93 6.68 3.97
N LEU A 79 8.61 7.94 4.29
CA LEU A 79 7.85 8.82 3.38
C LEU A 79 8.63 9.09 2.09
N GLU A 80 9.93 9.38 2.19
CA GLU A 80 10.81 9.56 1.02
C GLU A 80 10.83 8.33 0.11
N ASP A 81 10.99 7.13 0.68
CA ASP A 81 10.98 5.87 -0.05
C ASP A 81 9.62 5.64 -0.75
N THR A 82 8.53 5.95 -0.06
CA THR A 82 7.17 5.84 -0.59
C THR A 82 6.94 6.77 -1.79
N VAL A 83 7.41 8.03 -1.72
CA VAL A 83 7.34 8.97 -2.83
C VAL A 83 8.15 8.48 -4.02
N ARG A 84 9.40 8.05 -3.80
CA ARG A 84 10.28 7.53 -4.87
C ARG A 84 9.65 6.34 -5.59
N ARG A 85 9.04 5.41 -4.85
CA ARG A 85 8.32 4.26 -5.43
C ARG A 85 7.08 4.70 -6.21
N GLY A 86 6.30 5.64 -5.68
CA GLY A 86 5.15 6.22 -6.36
C GLY A 86 5.51 6.85 -7.72
N VAL A 87 6.66 7.53 -7.81
CA VAL A 87 7.19 8.08 -9.06
C VAL A 87 7.58 6.98 -10.06
N ARG A 88 8.25 5.90 -9.62
CA ARG A 88 8.59 4.77 -10.52
C ARG A 88 7.35 4.05 -11.06
N MET A 89 6.34 3.84 -10.22
CA MET A 89 5.09 3.20 -10.61
C MET A 89 4.30 4.01 -11.65
N LYS A 90 4.42 5.34 -11.63
CA LYS A 90 3.85 6.23 -12.65
C LYS A 90 4.41 5.92 -14.05
N GLU A 91 5.72 5.74 -14.16
CA GLU A 91 6.39 5.46 -15.44
C GLU A 91 5.97 4.10 -16.02
N ALA A 92 5.73 3.10 -15.16
CA ALA A 92 5.39 1.75 -15.60
C ALA A 92 3.91 1.55 -15.95
N ARG A 93 2.97 2.23 -15.28
CA ARG A 93 1.52 1.88 -15.33
C ARG A 93 0.53 3.03 -15.59
N GLY A 94 0.98 4.27 -15.80
CA GLY A 94 0.06 5.37 -16.16
C GLY A 94 -0.96 5.75 -15.08
N TRP A 95 -0.51 5.86 -13.82
CA TRP A 95 -1.34 6.08 -12.62
C TRP A 95 -2.16 7.40 -12.65
N ASP A 96 -3.47 7.34 -12.34
CA ASP A 96 -4.46 8.45 -12.40
C ASP A 96 -4.12 9.66 -11.50
N ARG A 97 -4.42 10.88 -11.97
CA ARG A 97 -4.21 12.16 -11.27
C ARG A 97 -4.97 12.25 -9.95
N ARG A 98 -6.13 11.61 -9.81
CA ARG A 98 -6.99 11.72 -8.61
C ARG A 98 -6.42 10.99 -7.39
N GLY A 99 -5.77 9.84 -7.57
CA GLY A 99 -5.12 9.11 -6.48
C GLY A 99 -3.87 9.81 -5.93
N ARG A 100 -3.18 10.59 -6.79
CA ARG A 100 -1.94 11.29 -6.41
C ARG A 100 -2.16 12.40 -5.39
N GLY A 101 -3.20 13.22 -5.59
CA GLY A 101 -3.51 14.31 -4.66
C GLY A 101 -3.77 13.80 -3.24
N LYS A 102 -4.56 12.73 -3.11
CA LYS A 102 -4.82 12.09 -1.82
C LYS A 102 -3.54 11.59 -1.13
N ARG A 103 -2.62 11.00 -1.88
CA ARG A 103 -1.37 10.46 -1.32
C ARG A 103 -0.41 11.55 -0.87
N TYR A 104 -0.26 12.64 -1.64
CA TYR A 104 0.55 13.78 -1.23
C TYR A 104 -0.05 14.48 0.00
N ASN A 105 -1.37 14.68 0.02
CA ASN A 105 -2.05 15.23 1.20
C ASN A 105 -1.80 14.37 2.45
N LEU A 106 -1.86 13.04 2.33
CA LEU A 106 -1.57 12.14 3.44
C LEU A 106 -0.11 12.26 3.92
N ILE A 107 0.84 12.48 3.02
CA ILE A 107 2.25 12.70 3.39
C ILE A 107 2.41 14.03 4.15
N ASP A 108 1.75 15.08 3.68
CA ASP A 108 1.76 16.41 4.33
C ASP A 108 1.08 16.35 5.72
N GLU A 109 0.00 15.58 5.85
CA GLU A 109 -0.68 15.30 7.12
C GLU A 109 0.28 14.58 8.10
N ILE A 110 1.03 13.57 7.63
CA ILE A 110 2.02 12.89 8.46
C ILE A 110 3.15 13.83 8.89
N ASP A 111 3.69 14.65 7.99
CA ASP A 111 4.78 15.57 8.38
C ASP A 111 4.29 16.62 9.39
N SER A 112 3.07 17.12 9.23
CA SER A 112 2.40 17.98 10.21
C SER A 112 2.20 17.27 11.56
N ALA A 113 1.81 15.99 11.52
CA ALA A 113 1.72 15.14 12.71
C ALA A 113 3.07 14.90 13.38
N LEU A 114 4.18 14.86 12.65
CA LEU A 114 5.52 14.71 13.24
C LEU A 114 6.03 15.98 13.93
N LEU A 115 5.57 17.16 13.51
CA LEU A 115 6.05 18.44 14.02
C LEU A 115 5.63 18.68 15.47
N GLY A 116 4.35 18.48 15.80
CA GLY A 116 3.86 18.71 17.16
C GLY A 116 4.18 17.60 18.17
N LEU A 117 4.83 16.48 17.76
CA LEU A 117 5.20 15.42 18.72
C LEU A 117 6.13 15.93 19.82
N ALA A 118 6.91 16.98 19.54
CA ALA A 118 7.76 17.62 20.53
C ALA A 118 6.94 18.42 21.54
N ASP A 119 5.88 19.10 21.09
CA ASP A 119 4.96 19.85 21.92
C ASP A 119 4.13 18.91 22.81
N ASP A 120 3.80 17.72 22.31
CA ASP A 120 3.08 16.70 23.08
C ASP A 120 3.97 16.03 24.14
N MET A 121 5.31 16.16 24.06
CA MET A 121 6.26 15.47 24.95
C MET A 121 6.39 16.12 26.34
N LEU A 122 5.40 16.91 26.76
CA LEU A 122 5.36 17.57 28.07
C LEU A 122 5.32 16.54 29.21
N GLU A 123 5.89 16.89 30.35
CA GLU A 123 5.88 16.03 31.55
C GLU A 123 4.49 15.86 32.18
N SER A 124 3.50 16.63 31.71
CA SER A 124 2.09 16.50 32.11
C SER A 124 1.47 15.18 31.62
N GLU A 125 0.56 14.61 32.40
CA GLU A 125 -0.19 13.41 32.00
C GLU A 125 -0.99 13.61 30.71
N GLN A 126 -1.54 14.81 30.50
CA GLN A 126 -2.26 15.15 29.27
C GLN A 126 -1.35 15.05 28.03
N GLY A 127 -0.18 15.69 28.06
CA GLY A 127 0.79 15.62 26.97
C GLY A 127 1.22 14.18 26.66
N LYS A 128 1.47 13.36 27.69
CA LYS A 128 1.80 11.94 27.49
C LYS A 128 0.69 11.18 26.76
N ILE A 129 -0.58 11.44 27.08
CA ILE A 129 -1.72 10.82 26.40
C ILE A 129 -1.81 11.31 24.95
N GLU A 130 -1.66 12.61 24.72
CA GLU A 130 -1.66 13.22 23.38
C GLU A 130 -0.55 12.65 22.50
N LEU A 131 0.66 12.49 23.05
CA LEU A 131 1.80 11.88 22.37
C LEU A 131 1.48 10.45 21.92
N LEU A 132 0.88 9.63 22.80
CA LEU A 132 0.51 8.25 22.48
C LEU A 132 -0.56 8.19 21.39
N GLN A 133 -1.58 9.05 21.48
CA GLN A 133 -2.62 9.16 20.45
C GLN A 133 -1.99 9.49 19.10
N ARG A 134 -1.08 10.46 19.07
CA ARG A 134 -0.46 10.93 17.83
C ARG A 134 0.48 9.91 17.20
N ILE A 135 1.21 9.14 18.01
CA ILE A 135 1.97 7.97 17.53
C ILE A 135 1.02 6.95 16.86
N GLY A 136 -0.15 6.73 17.44
CA GLY A 136 -1.19 5.86 16.89
C GLY A 136 -1.75 6.36 15.55
N GLU A 137 -2.07 7.65 15.47
CA GLU A 137 -2.54 8.32 14.25
C GLU A 137 -1.51 8.22 13.13
N ILE A 138 -0.24 8.53 13.41
CA ILE A 138 0.86 8.38 12.46
C ILE A 138 0.97 6.93 11.98
N ARG A 139 0.88 5.94 12.89
CA ARG A 139 0.88 4.52 12.49
C ARG A 139 -0.28 4.21 11.54
N GLY A 140 -1.49 4.70 11.81
CA GLY A 140 -2.65 4.51 10.94
C GLY A 140 -2.46 5.14 9.55
N MET A 141 -1.95 6.36 9.49
CA MET A 141 -1.67 7.06 8.23
C MET A 141 -0.58 6.34 7.41
N LEU A 142 0.46 5.80 8.05
CA LEU A 142 1.49 5.02 7.39
C LEU A 142 0.95 3.70 6.82
N ILE A 143 0.02 3.04 7.52
CA ILE A 143 -0.67 1.85 7.00
C ILE A 143 -1.46 2.21 5.73
N ASN A 144 -2.18 3.33 5.74
CA ASN A 144 -2.93 3.82 4.59
C ASN A 144 -2.02 4.13 3.38
N LEU A 145 -0.76 4.53 3.59
CA LEU A 145 0.19 4.72 2.50
C LEU A 145 0.64 3.42 1.82
N MET A 146 0.64 2.30 2.54
CA MET A 146 1.07 1.00 2.02
C MET A 146 0.00 0.29 1.18
N PHE A 147 -1.27 0.61 1.39
CA PHE A 147 -2.41 0.11 0.62
C PHE A 147 -2.76 1.03 -0.56
#